data_AF-A0A6I6LCH8-F1
#
_entry.id   AF-A0A6I6LCH8-F1
#
_cell.length_a   1.000
_cell.length_b   1.000
_cell.length_c   1.000
_cell.angle_alpha   90.00
_cell.angle_beta   90.00
_cell.angle_gamma   90.00
#
_symmetry.space_group_name_H-M   'P 1'
#
loop_
_entity.id
_entity.type
_entity.pdbx_description
1 polymer ?
#
loop_
_entity_poly.entity_id
_entity_poly.type
_entity_poly.pdbx_seq_one_letter_code
_entity_poly.pdbx_strand_id
1 'polypeptide(L)'
;MFLADGYYAEVTLPDKGPFATGLWKDEGGAIAYTHSHMPFPDMMKANEMKRLSVEERTPDKLMTRNYRGVARVFHRCPTDALKAPAGQTAH
;
A
#
# COMPACT_ATOMS: atom_id res chain seq x y z
N MET A 1 -4.87 -12.95 -4.16
CA MET A 1 -4.15 -12.34 -5.30
C MET A 1 -4.30 -10.83 -5.14
N PHE A 2 -3.21 -10.08 -4.90
CA PHE A 2 -3.23 -8.61 -4.96
C PHE A 2 -3.38 -8.25 -6.44
N LEU A 3 -4.59 -7.85 -6.86
CA LEU A 3 -5.03 -8.05 -8.25
C LEU A 3 -5.17 -6.79 -9.11
N ALA A 4 -4.80 -5.61 -8.62
CA ALA A 4 -4.95 -4.40 -9.43
C ALA A 4 -3.93 -3.33 -9.03
N ASP A 5 -3.16 -2.84 -10.00
CA ASP A 5 -2.49 -1.55 -9.89
C ASP A 5 -3.48 -0.51 -9.35
N GLY A 6 -3.04 0.36 -8.45
CA GLY A 6 -3.98 1.21 -7.75
C GLY A 6 -3.37 2.39 -7.03
N TYR A 7 -4.25 3.20 -6.48
CA TYR A 7 -3.90 4.27 -5.57
C TYR A 7 -4.05 3.77 -4.14
N TYR A 8 -3.21 4.27 -3.24
CA TYR A 8 -3.33 4.03 -1.82
C TYR A 8 -3.21 5.33 -1.03
N ALA A 9 -3.79 5.33 0.16
CA ALA A 9 -3.64 6.37 1.16
C ALA A 9 -3.23 5.72 2.48
N GLU A 10 -2.17 6.21 3.10
CA GLU A 10 -1.80 5.81 4.44
C GLU A 10 -2.51 6.71 5.45
N VAL A 11 -3.33 6.09 6.30
CA VAL A 11 -4.11 6.73 7.35
C VAL A 11 -3.65 6.21 8.71
N THR A 12 -3.66 7.06 9.73
CA THR A 12 -3.44 6.60 11.12
C THR A 12 -4.80 6.57 11.82
N LEU A 13 -5.35 5.38 12.02
CA LEU A 13 -6.61 5.20 12.72
C LEU A 13 -6.48 5.44 14.23
N PRO A 14 -7.59 5.80 14.93
CA PRO A 14 -8.94 5.96 14.40
C PRO A 14 -9.26 7.35 13.85
N ASP A 15 -8.51 8.38 14.24
CA ASP A 15 -8.91 9.78 14.16
C ASP A 15 -7.99 10.67 13.32
N LYS A 16 -6.87 10.15 12.81
CA LYS A 16 -5.99 10.92 11.93
C LYS A 16 -6.30 10.65 10.46
N GLY A 17 -6.40 11.73 9.69
CA GLY A 17 -6.57 11.67 8.24
C GLY A 17 -5.35 11.09 7.50
N PRO A 18 -5.43 11.00 6.17
CA PRO A 18 -4.32 10.55 5.34
C PRO A 18 -3.07 11.40 5.58
N PHE A 19 -1.91 10.76 5.76
CA PHE A 19 -0.62 11.46 5.90
C PHE A 19 0.34 11.16 4.74
N ALA A 20 0.02 10.15 3.94
CA ALA A 20 0.72 9.84 2.72
C ALA A 20 -0.21 9.26 1.66
N THR A 21 0.14 9.44 0.39
CA THR A 21 -0.54 8.82 -0.73
C THR A 21 0.47 8.31 -1.74
N GLY A 22 0.03 7.37 -2.57
CA GLY A 22 0.87 6.83 -3.61
C GLY A 22 0.11 6.00 -4.62
N LEU A 23 0.84 5.66 -5.67
CA LEU A 23 0.49 4.65 -6.66
C LEU A 23 1.24 3.39 -6.32
N TRP A 24 0.66 2.25 -6.65
CA TRP A 24 1.37 0.98 -6.67
C TRP A 24 1.04 0.18 -7.92
N LYS A 25 2.01 -0.62 -8.34
CA LYS A 25 1.94 -1.51 -9.49
C LYS A 25 2.55 -2.86 -9.14
N ASP A 26 1.85 -3.94 -9.47
CA ASP A 26 2.41 -5.29 -9.35
C ASP A 26 3.25 -5.61 -10.60
N GLU A 27 4.56 -5.74 -10.43
CA GLU A 27 5.49 -6.17 -11.49
C GLU A 27 5.78 -7.68 -11.40
N GLY A 28 5.02 -8.42 -10.59
CA GLY A 28 5.20 -9.85 -10.33
C GLY A 28 6.32 -10.11 -9.32
N GLY A 29 7.56 -9.83 -9.73
CA GLY A 29 8.77 -9.97 -8.91
C GLY A 29 9.05 -8.77 -7.99
N ALA A 30 8.34 -7.67 -8.18
CA ALA A 30 8.43 -6.48 -7.33
C ALA A 30 7.07 -5.79 -7.23
N ILE A 31 6.88 -5.02 -6.16
CA ILE A 31 5.83 -4.01 -6.08
C ILE A 31 6.50 -2.67 -6.32
N ALA A 32 6.18 -2.03 -7.45
CA ALA A 32 6.62 -0.68 -7.74
C ALA A 32 5.63 0.31 -7.10
N TYR A 33 6.12 1.36 -6.47
CA TYR A 33 5.28 2.30 -5.74
C TYR A 33 5.84 3.71 -5.71
N THR A 34 4.94 4.70 -5.65
CA THR A 34 5.27 6.08 -5.28
C THR A 34 4.87 6.31 -3.83
N HIS A 35 5.54 7.23 -3.12
CA HIS A 35 5.20 7.53 -1.74
C HIS A 35 5.44 9.01 -1.46
N SER A 36 4.34 9.77 -1.37
CA SER A 36 4.34 11.21 -1.14
C SER A 36 3.73 11.50 0.22
N HIS A 37 4.35 12.37 1.03
CA HIS A 37 3.84 12.77 2.34
C HIS A 37 3.22 14.16 2.29
N MET A 38 2.20 14.41 3.10
CA MET A 38 1.69 15.78 3.31
C MET A 38 2.81 16.69 3.85
N PRO A 39 2.91 17.96 3.41
CA PRO A 39 1.98 18.72 2.57
C PRO A 39 2.16 18.54 1.04
N PHE A 40 2.72 17.41 0.60
CA PHE A 40 2.99 17.08 -0.80
C PHE A 40 3.78 18.15 -1.57
N PRO A 41 4.93 18.62 -1.05
CA PRO A 41 5.70 19.68 -1.70
C PRO A 41 6.16 19.31 -3.12
N ASP A 42 6.23 18.01 -3.42
CA ASP A 42 6.70 17.45 -4.68
C ASP A 42 5.55 16.98 -5.59
N MET A 43 4.30 17.39 -5.35
CA MET A 43 3.15 16.92 -6.15
C MET A 43 3.25 17.25 -7.65
N MET A 44 4.06 18.26 -7.99
CA MET A 44 4.33 18.68 -9.37
C MET A 44 5.58 18.03 -9.98
N LYS A 45 6.35 17.25 -9.20
CA LYS A 45 7.49 16.49 -9.72
C LYS A 45 7.01 15.13 -10.22
N ALA A 46 7.67 14.63 -11.27
CA ALA A 46 7.45 13.25 -11.69
C ALA A 46 7.84 12.33 -10.53
N ASN A 47 6.86 11.58 -10.01
CA ASN A 47 7.13 10.62 -8.94
C ASN A 47 7.97 9.46 -9.47
N GLU A 48 9.16 9.27 -8.90
CA GLU A 48 9.98 8.10 -9.20
C GLU A 48 9.39 6.85 -8.53
N MET A 49 9.24 5.79 -9.32
CA MET A 49 8.79 4.50 -8.83
C MET A 49 9.89 3.83 -8.03
N LYS A 50 9.68 3.74 -6.71
CA LYS A 50 10.47 2.88 -5.80
C LYS A 50 10.03 1.43 -5.99
N ARG A 51 10.89 0.49 -5.61
CA ARG A 51 10.59 -0.95 -5.71
C ARG A 51 10.75 -1.67 -4.39
N LEU A 52 9.80 -2.56 -4.11
CA LEU A 52 9.87 -3.59 -3.09
C LEU A 52 10.03 -4.94 -3.80
N SER A 53 11.20 -5.56 -3.71
CA SER A 53 11.44 -6.88 -4.30
C SER A 53 10.65 -7.93 -3.51
N VAL A 54 9.90 -8.78 -4.22
CA VAL A 54 9.10 -9.85 -3.59
C VAL A 54 10.01 -11.03 -3.27
N GLU A 55 10.00 -11.45 -2.00
CA GLU A 55 10.74 -12.63 -1.53
C GLU A 55 9.83 -13.85 -1.39
N GLU A 56 8.61 -13.65 -0.88
CA GLU A 56 7.62 -14.71 -0.69
C GLU A 56 6.22 -14.17 -0.96
N ARG A 57 5.40 -14.92 -1.70
CA ARG A 57 4.01 -14.58 -1.97
C ARG A 57 3.11 -15.78 -1.66
N THR A 58 2.21 -15.60 -0.71
CA THR A 58 1.19 -16.57 -0.31
C THR A 58 -0.20 -15.93 -0.38
N PRO A 59 -1.30 -16.70 -0.26
CA PRO A 59 -2.65 -16.14 -0.20
C PRO A 59 -2.89 -15.12 0.92
N ASP A 60 -2.16 -15.24 2.03
CA ASP A 60 -2.41 -14.47 3.27
C ASP A 60 -1.28 -13.48 3.62
N LYS A 61 -0.13 -13.61 2.98
CA LYS A 61 1.09 -12.84 3.29
C LYS A 61 1.89 -12.54 2.03
N LEU A 62 2.45 -11.33 1.98
CA LEU A 62 3.46 -10.90 1.03
C LEU A 62 4.70 -10.42 1.81
N MET A 63 5.85 -11.05 1.58
CA MET A 63 7.13 -10.62 2.13
C MET A 63 7.94 -9.93 1.03
N THR A 64 8.43 -8.73 1.33
CA THR A 64 9.23 -7.95 0.40
C THR A 64 10.45 -7.33 1.08
N ARG A 65 11.39 -6.86 0.27
CA ARG A 65 12.55 -6.09 0.70
C ARG A 65 12.64 -4.78 -0.06
N ASN A 66 12.87 -3.68 0.64
CA ASN A 66 13.05 -2.39 -0.01
C ASN A 66 14.48 -2.19 -0.54
N TYR A 67 14.71 -1.08 -1.25
CA TYR A 67 16.04 -0.71 -1.78
C TYR A 67 17.15 -0.57 -0.72
N ARG A 68 16.81 -0.44 0.56
CA ARG A 68 17.75 -0.39 1.69
C ARG A 68 17.99 -1.75 2.35
N GLY A 69 17.44 -2.82 1.77
CA GLY A 69 17.54 -4.16 2.34
C GLY A 69 16.60 -4.43 3.52
N VAL A 70 15.68 -3.51 3.86
CA VAL A 70 14.76 -3.66 4.99
C VAL A 70 13.56 -4.52 4.59
N ALA A 71 13.29 -5.56 5.37
CA ALA A 71 12.14 -6.43 5.18
C ALA A 71 10.82 -5.70 5.49
N ARG A 72 9.81 -5.91 4.65
CA ARG A 72 8.44 -5.44 4.81
C ARG A 72 7.50 -6.62 4.63
N VAL A 73 6.64 -6.85 5.61
CA VAL A 73 5.67 -7.94 5.60
C VAL A 73 4.29 -7.34 5.57
N PHE A 74 3.52 -7.71 4.55
CA PHE A 74 2.13 -7.30 4.38
C PHE A 74 1.25 -8.52 4.60
N HIS A 75 0.27 -8.38 5.48
CA HIS A 75 -0.73 -9.40 5.71
C HIS A 75 -2.02 -9.03 4.99
N ARG A 76 -2.71 -10.03 4.47
CA ARG A 76 -4.06 -9.84 3.99
C ARG A 76 -4.95 -9.42 5.17
N CYS A 77 -5.71 -8.34 4.98
CA CYS A 77 -6.72 -7.96 5.97
C CYS A 77 -7.74 -9.10 6.09
N PRO A 78 -8.09 -9.56 7.31
CA PRO A 78 -9.16 -10.52 7.49
C PRO A 78 -10.46 -9.97 6.87
N THR A 79 -11.21 -10.83 6.17
CA THR A 79 -12.43 -10.42 5.45
C THR A 79 -13.49 -9.81 6.38
N ASP A 80 -13.44 -10.11 7.66
CA ASP A 80 -14.31 -9.65 8.73
C ASP A 80 -13.76 -8.45 9.52
N ALA A 81 -12.49 -8.07 9.32
CA ALA A 81 -11.87 -6.94 10.02
C ALA A 81 -12.34 -5.57 9.48
N LEU A 82 -12.69 -5.53 8.19
CA LEU A 82 -13.33 -4.38 7.57
C LEU A 82 -14.81 -4.40 7.97
N LYS A 83 -15.22 -3.52 8.90
CA LYS A 83 -16.64 -3.28 9.22
C LYS A 83 -17.19 -2.15 8.35
N ALA A 84 -18.24 -2.42 7.58
CA ALA A 84 -18.88 -1.37 6.79
C ALA A 84 -19.36 -0.25 7.73
N PRO A 85 -19.33 1.03 7.30
CA PRO A 85 -19.96 2.11 8.04
C PRO A 85 -21.41 1.77 8.37
N ALA A 86 -21.91 2.25 9.51
CA ALA A 86 -23.29 2.01 9.90
C ALA A 86 -24.26 2.45 8.79
N GLY A 87 -25.12 1.53 8.34
CA GLY A 87 -26.08 1.78 7.26
C GLY A 87 -25.62 1.41 5.85
N GLN A 88 -24.41 0.86 5.67
CA GLN A 88 -23.98 0.28 4.40
C GLN A 88 -23.81 -1.24 4.51
N THR A 89 -24.35 -1.97 3.51
CA THR A 89 -24.27 -3.43 3.41
C THR A 89 -22.90 -3.93 2.93
N ALA A 90 -22.04 -3.04 2.41
CA ALA A 90 -20.69 -3.34 1.95
C ALA A 90 -19.77 -2.12 2.12
N HIS A 91 -18.46 -2.34 2.05
CA HIS A 91 -17.44 -1.29 1.92
C HIS A 91 -17.39 -0.71 0.51
#